data_AF-T0Z2L9-F1
#
_entry.id   AF-T0Z2L9-F1
#
_cell.length_a   1.000
_cell.length_b   1.000
_cell.length_c   1.000
_cell.angle_alpha   90.00
_cell.angle_beta   90.00
_cell.angle_gamma   90.00
#
_symmetry.space_group_name_H-M   'P 1'
#
loop_
_entity.id
_entity.type
_entity.pdbx_description
1 polymer ?
#
loop_
_entity_poly.entity_id
_entity_poly.type
_entity_poly.pdbx_seq_one_letter_code
_entity_poly.pdbx_strand_id
1 'polypeptide(L)'
;MSIDAPSIHAIVVMVVMVAALMLYSRPNIPMATTSLGVLVLLAFVFSMYPMKLHGHILDSMIFFSGFSNEALIAVVALMIAGGAIVHTGALDPL
;
A
#
# COMPACT_ATOMS: atom_id res chain seq x y z
N MET A 1 -9.71 30.44 -9.48
CA MET A 1 -9.24 29.05 -9.35
C MET A 1 -8.51 28.70 -10.63
N SER A 2 -7.25 29.11 -10.72
CA SER A 2 -6.38 28.78 -11.86
C SER A 2 -6.13 27.27 -11.83
N ILE A 3 -6.50 26.59 -12.91
CA ILE A 3 -6.09 25.21 -13.15
C ILE A 3 -4.60 25.30 -13.49
N ASP A 4 -3.75 25.27 -12.46
CA ASP A 4 -2.32 25.13 -12.65
C ASP A 4 -2.05 23.71 -13.17
N ALA A 5 -1.22 23.59 -14.21
CA ALA A 5 -0.89 22.30 -14.81
C ALA A 5 -0.40 21.32 -13.73
N PRO A 6 -0.82 20.05 -13.77
CA PRO A 6 -0.44 19.08 -12.75
C PRO A 6 1.08 18.99 -12.64
N SER A 7 1.58 19.02 -11.41
CA SER A 7 3.02 18.86 -11.16
C SER A 7 3.52 17.54 -11.74
N ILE A 8 4.78 17.50 -12.16
CA ILE A 8 5.37 16.28 -12.73
C ILE A 8 5.27 15.07 -11.77
N HIS A 9 5.36 15.32 -10.46
CA HIS A 9 5.17 14.31 -9.42
C HIS A 9 3.76 13.73 -9.43
N ALA A 10 2.73 14.57 -9.62
CA ALA A 10 1.34 14.11 -9.70
C ALA A 10 1.10 13.22 -10.92
N ILE A 11 1.68 13.57 -12.07
CA ILE A 11 1.61 12.74 -13.28
C ILE A 11 2.30 11.38 -13.04
N VAL A 12 3.49 11.38 -12.43
CA VAL A 12 4.22 10.15 -12.09
C VAL A 12 3.40 9.25 -11.16
N VAL A 13 2.81 9.81 -10.09
CA VAL A 13 1.96 9.05 -9.17
C VAL A 13 0.72 8.49 -9.88
N MET A 14 0.09 9.26 -10.77
CA MET A 14 -1.02 8.76 -11.60
C MET A 14 -0.60 7.58 -12.48
N VAL A 15 0.56 7.67 -13.14
CA VAL A 15 1.09 6.55 -13.95
C VAL A 15 1.37 5.33 -13.09
N VAL A 16 1.97 5.51 -11.91
CA VAL A 16 2.20 4.43 -10.94
C VAL A 16 0.87 3.82 -10.48
N MET A 17 -0.16 4.62 -10.25
CA MET A 17 -1.50 4.13 -9.87
C MET A 17 -2.12 3.27 -10.99
N VAL A 18 -2.03 3.73 -12.24
CA VAL A 18 -2.52 2.93 -13.38
C VAL A 18 -1.72 1.64 -13.52
N ALA A 19 -0.40 1.69 -13.34
CA ALA A 19 0.46 0.50 -13.35
C ALA A 19 0.11 -0.47 -12.20
N ALA A 20 -0.18 0.06 -11.00
CA ALA A 20 -0.62 -0.72 -9.85
C ALA A 20 -1.93 -1.43 -10.13
N LEU A 21 -2.93 -0.74 -10.70
CA LEU A 21 -4.21 -1.34 -11.08
C LEU A 21 -4.02 -2.45 -12.11
N MET A 22 -3.17 -2.24 -13.11
CA MET A 22 -2.82 -3.28 -14.10
C MET A 22 -2.14 -4.49 -13.45
N LEU A 23 -1.28 -4.27 -12.44
CA LEU A 23 -0.59 -5.34 -11.73
C LEU A 23 -1.54 -6.11 -10.79
N TYR A 24 -2.49 -5.41 -10.17
CA TYR A 24 -3.59 -6.01 -9.38
C TYR A 24 -4.54 -6.86 -10.22
N SER A 25 -4.77 -6.46 -11.47
CA SER A 25 -5.63 -7.22 -12.39
C SER A 25 -5.00 -8.55 -12.83
N ARG A 26 -3.73 -8.82 -12.52
CA ARG A 26 -3.08 -10.08 -12.91
C ARG A 26 -3.40 -11.19 -11.90
N PRO A 27 -4.03 -12.29 -12.32
CA PRO A 27 -4.38 -13.41 -11.44
C PRO A 27 -3.15 -14.24 -10.99
N ASN A 28 -2.01 -14.08 -11.66
CA ASN A 28 -0.81 -14.88 -11.42
C ASN A 28 0.04 -14.41 -10.23
N ILE A 29 -0.25 -13.24 -9.63
CA ILE A 29 0.56 -12.68 -8.55
C ILE A 29 -0.30 -12.56 -7.28
N PRO A 30 0.14 -13.09 -6.13
CA PRO A 30 -0.56 -12.88 -4.86
C PRO A 30 -0.76 -11.39 -4.59
N MET A 31 -1.97 -11.01 -4.19
CA MET A 31 -2.36 -9.62 -3.97
C MET A 31 -1.44 -8.88 -2.99
N ALA A 32 -0.94 -9.59 -1.97
CA ALA A 32 0.01 -9.05 -1.00
C ALA A 32 1.34 -8.64 -1.64
N THR A 33 1.89 -9.46 -2.54
CA THR A 33 3.16 -9.18 -3.24
C THR A 33 3.01 -8.00 -4.19
N THR A 34 1.89 -7.91 -4.90
CA THR A 34 1.55 -6.76 -5.75
C THR A 34 1.47 -5.47 -4.94
N SER A 35 0.73 -5.47 -3.84
CA SER A 35 0.58 -4.31 -2.95
C SER A 35 1.92 -3.79 -2.44
N LEU A 36 2.73 -4.70 -1.91
CA LEU A 36 4.03 -4.38 -1.33
C LEU A 36 5.01 -3.92 -2.43
N GLY A 37 4.96 -4.53 -3.61
CA GLY A 37 5.73 -4.10 -4.78
C GLY A 37 5.39 -2.68 -5.23
N VAL A 38 4.11 -2.30 -5.23
CA VAL A 38 3.67 -0.94 -5.56
C VAL A 38 4.17 0.08 -4.53
N LEU A 39 4.10 -0.25 -3.24
CA LEU A 39 4.63 0.62 -2.18
C LEU A 39 6.14 0.80 -2.28
N VAL A 40 6.89 -0.27 -2.54
CA VAL A 40 8.34 -0.21 -2.79
C VAL A 40 8.66 0.61 -4.03
N LEU A 41 7.91 0.42 -5.12
CA LEU A 41 8.08 1.21 -6.35
C LEU A 41 7.85 2.71 -6.08
N LEU A 42 6.80 3.04 -5.32
CA LEU A 42 6.48 4.42 -4.97
C LEU A 42 7.58 5.05 -4.11
N ALA A 43 8.05 4.34 -3.08
CA ALA A 43 9.16 4.78 -2.24
C ALA A 43 10.46 4.93 -3.07
N PHE A 44 10.71 4.02 -4.01
CA PHE A 44 11.88 4.09 -4.89
C PHE A 44 11.84 5.31 -5.82
N VAL A 45 10.70 5.60 -6.44
CA VAL A 45 10.50 6.77 -7.29
C VAL A 45 10.72 8.08 -6.51
N PHE A 46 10.16 8.18 -5.30
CA PHE A 46 10.31 9.35 -4.45
C PHE A 46 11.70 9.46 -3.81
N SER A 47 12.40 8.33 -3.63
CA SER A 47 13.78 8.32 -3.15
C SER A 47 14.76 8.79 -4.23
N MET A 48 14.54 8.41 -5.49
CA MET A 48 15.31 8.90 -6.65
C MET A 48 14.99 10.36 -7.00
N TYR A 49 13.73 10.76 -6.92
CA TYR A 49 13.25 12.11 -7.21
C TYR A 49 12.52 12.71 -5.98
N PRO A 50 13.26 13.23 -4.99
CA PRO A 50 12.69 13.74 -3.76
C PRO A 50 11.82 14.98 -3.99
N MET A 51 10.55 14.88 -3.61
CA MET A 51 9.61 15.99 -3.62
C MET A 51 9.89 16.92 -2.43
N LYS A 52 10.05 18.22 -2.69
CA LYS A 52 10.10 19.24 -1.64
C LYS A 52 8.68 19.75 -1.39
N LEU A 53 8.17 19.52 -0.20
CA LEU A 53 6.87 20.01 0.25
C LEU A 53 7.12 21.06 1.34
N HIS A 54 6.72 22.31 1.09
CA HIS A 54 6.85 23.42 2.06
C HIS A 54 8.26 23.60 2.67
N GLY A 55 9.33 23.33 1.89
CA GLY A 55 10.72 23.46 2.35
C GLY A 55 11.31 22.19 2.99
N HIS A 56 10.50 21.16 3.24
CA HIS A 56 10.96 19.86 3.72
C HIS A 56 10.97 18.82 2.60
N ILE A 57 11.98 17.95 2.60
CA ILE A 57 12.03 16.80 1.70
C ILE A 57 11.01 15.78 2.23
N LEU A 58 10.10 15.32 1.36
CA LEU A 58 9.18 14.25 1.72
C LEU A 58 9.98 12.96 1.91
N ASP A 59 9.97 12.43 3.13
CA ASP A 59 10.61 11.15 3.43
C ASP A 59 9.83 10.03 2.73
N SER A 60 10.51 9.27 1.87
CA SER A 60 9.90 8.14 1.14
C SER A 60 9.43 7.03 2.08
N MET A 61 9.94 6.98 3.31
CA MET A 61 9.50 6.01 4.32
C MET A 61 8.06 6.24 4.76
N ILE A 62 7.51 7.46 4.57
CA ILE A 62 6.12 7.77 4.94
C ILE A 62 5.10 6.92 4.17
N PHE A 63 5.42 6.42 2.97
CA PHE A 63 4.51 5.55 2.21
C PHE A 63 4.28 4.20 2.90
N PHE A 64 5.20 3.75 3.75
CA PHE A 64 5.03 2.53 4.55
C PHE A 64 4.17 2.75 5.80
N SER A 65 3.82 3.99 6.16
CA SER A 65 2.87 4.26 7.27
C SER A 65 1.48 3.68 7.02
N GLY A 66 1.13 3.33 5.77
CA GLY A 66 -0.09 2.56 5.48
C GLY A 66 -0.14 1.19 6.18
N PHE A 67 1.01 0.61 6.53
CA PHE A 67 1.07 -0.64 7.30
C PHE A 67 0.71 -0.44 8.78
N SER A 68 0.87 0.76 9.34
CA SER A 68 0.41 1.10 10.69
C SER A 68 -1.04 1.57 10.72
N ASN A 69 -1.82 1.30 9.67
CA ASN A 69 -3.24 1.59 9.67
C ASN A 69 -3.97 0.67 10.66
N GLU A 70 -4.69 1.26 11.61
CA GLU A 70 -5.42 0.54 12.64
C GLU A 70 -6.42 -0.49 12.06
N ALA A 71 -7.03 -0.20 10.91
CA ALA A 71 -7.93 -1.13 10.23
C ALA A 71 -7.18 -2.36 9.69
N LEU A 72 -5.99 -2.19 9.14
CA LEU A 72 -5.16 -3.31 8.66
C LEU A 72 -4.74 -4.19 9.84
N ILE A 73 -4.30 -3.58 10.95
CA ILE A 73 -3.93 -4.29 12.18
C ILE A 73 -5.13 -5.07 12.73
N ALA A 74 -6.32 -4.46 12.76
CA ALA A 74 -7.54 -5.11 13.23
C ALA A 74 -7.94 -6.33 12.37
N VAL A 75 -7.88 -6.21 11.05
CA VAL A 75 -8.20 -7.32 10.13
C VAL A 75 -7.20 -8.47 10.28
N VAL A 76 -5.91 -8.17 10.42
CA VAL A 76 -4.87 -9.20 10.67
C VAL A 76 -5.12 -9.90 12.01
N ALA A 77 -5.42 -9.14 13.07
CA ALA A 77 -5.76 -9.71 14.36
C ALA A 77 -6.99 -10.64 14.28
N LEU A 78 -8.01 -10.24 13.53
CA LEU A 78 -9.19 -11.06 13.29
C LEU A 78 -8.88 -12.31 12.47
N MET A 79 -8.04 -12.22 11.44
CA MET A 79 -7.59 -13.40 10.66
C MET A 79 -6.86 -14.42 11.55
N ILE A 80 -6.00 -13.94 12.46
CA ILE A 80 -5.28 -14.80 13.41
C ILE A 80 -6.26 -15.43 14.40
N ALA A 81 -7.15 -14.63 15.00
CA ALA A 81 -8.16 -15.13 15.95
C ALA A 81 -9.11 -16.15 15.30
N GLY A 82 -9.59 -15.87 14.09
CA GLY A 82 -10.44 -16.78 13.33
C GLY A 82 -9.73 -18.11 13.03
N GLY A 83 -8.46 -18.05 12.61
CA GLY A 83 -7.64 -19.25 12.42
C GLY A 83 -7.43 -20.04 13.72
N ALA A 84 -7.21 -19.37 14.85
CA ALA A 84 -7.04 -20.01 16.15
C ALA A 84 -8.29 -20.77 16.60
N ILE A 85 -9.48 -20.18 16.42
CA ILE A 85 -10.76 -20.82 16.77
C ILE A 85 -10.99 -22.08 15.92
N VAL A 86 -10.64 -22.06 14.63
CA VAL A 86 -10.73 -23.23 13.75
C VAL A 86 -9.73 -24.31 14.19
N HIS A 87 -8.51 -23.92 14.55
CA HIS A 87 -7.45 -24.88 14.88
C HIS A 87 -7.62 -25.56 16.25
N THR A 88 -8.28 -24.91 17.22
CA THR A 88 -8.56 -25.48 18.54
C THR A 88 -9.76 -26.43 18.56
N GLY A 89 -10.46 -26.60 17.43
CA GLY A 89 -11.68 -27.41 17.38
C GLY A 89 -12.86 -26.78 18.12
N ALA A 90 -12.76 -25.50 18.52
CA ALA A 90 -13.86 -24.80 19.20
C ALA A 90 -15.13 -24.68 18.33
N LEU A 91 -14.98 -24.83 17.00
CA LEU A 91 -16.08 -24.85 16.04
C LEU A 91 -16.65 -26.25 15.77
N ASP A 92 -15.97 -27.33 16.19
CA ASP A 92 -16.46 -28.71 16.07
C ASP A 92 -16.30 -29.43 17.42
N PRO A 93 -17.11 -29.05 18.43
CA PRO A 93 -17.08 -29.70 19.73
C PRO A 93 -17.68 -31.12 19.62
N LEU A 94 -16.88 -32.11 20.04
CA LEU A 94 -17.29 -33.52 20.21
C LEU A 94 -18.50 -33.68 21.15
#